data_AF-A0AAD7DUF9-F1
#
_entry.id   AF-A0AAD7DUF9-F1
#
_cell.length_a   1.000
_cell.length_b   1.000
_cell.length_c   1.000
_cell.angle_alpha   90.00
_cell.angle_beta   90.00
_cell.angle_gamma   90.00
#
_symmetry.space_group_name_H-M   'P 1'
#
loop_
_entity.id
_entity.type
_entity.pdbx_description
1 polymer ?
#
loop_
_entity_poly.entity_id
_entity_poly.type
_entity_poly.pdbx_seq_one_letter_code
_entity_poly.pdbx_strand_id
1 'polypeptide(L)'
;MGTPEACVDQGYAHSKYVAEKIIERSAAHSPGLKATITIIQSRQISGAEGTSPWSTKEHMLIVVKSCVDFGLMHDGLPTVRWLPVNVAA
;
A
#
# COMPACT_ATOMS: atom_id res chain seq x y z
N MET A 1 -1.03 16.02 -4.56
CA MET A 1 -0.66 15.45 -3.24
C MET A 1 -1.94 15.23 -2.45
N GLY A 2 -2.03 14.14 -1.68
CA GLY A 2 -3.28 13.72 -1.03
C GLY A 2 -3.88 14.79 -0.13
N THR A 3 -5.20 14.73 0.08
CA THR A 3 -5.92 15.54 1.06
C THR A 3 -6.33 14.66 2.25
N PRO A 4 -6.58 15.23 3.45
CA PRO A 4 -6.99 14.45 4.61
C PRO A 4 -8.25 13.62 4.34
N GLU A 5 -9.16 14.14 3.53
CA GLU A 5 -10.44 13.52 3.16
C GLU A 5 -10.27 12.34 2.20
N ALA A 6 -9.11 12.23 1.54
CA ALA A 6 -8.76 11.09 0.70
C ALA A 6 -8.24 9.89 1.52
N CYS A 7 -8.00 10.08 2.83
CA CYS A 7 -7.62 8.99 3.72
C CYS A 7 -8.85 8.14 4.03
N VAL A 8 -8.68 6.82 4.01
CA VAL A 8 -9.62 5.94 4.73
C VAL A 8 -9.59 6.35 6.20
N ASP A 9 -10.75 6.43 6.84
CA ASP A 9 -10.89 6.82 8.26
C ASP A 9 -10.32 5.72 9.18
N GLN A 10 -8.99 5.65 9.23
CA GLN A 10 -8.20 4.71 10.00
C GLN A 10 -6.86 5.33 10.40
N GLY A 11 -6.33 4.91 11.55
CA GLY A 11 -5.07 5.43 12.07
C GLY A 11 -3.88 5.23 11.12
N TYR A 12 -3.83 4.10 10.39
CA TYR A 12 -2.76 3.84 9.42
C TYR A 12 -2.72 4.88 8.30
N ALA A 13 -3.85 5.15 7.65
CA ALA A 13 -3.92 6.08 6.52
C ALA A 13 -3.58 7.52 6.97
N HIS A 14 -4.14 7.97 8.09
CA HIS A 14 -3.82 9.29 8.64
C HIS A 14 -2.34 9.40 9.05
N SER A 15 -1.74 8.35 9.64
CA SER A 15 -0.33 8.37 10.01
C SER A 15 0.60 8.53 8.81
N LYS A 16 0.29 7.88 7.68
CA LYS A 16 1.06 7.99 6.44
C LYS A 16 0.88 9.35 5.79
N TYR A 17 -0.33 9.89 5.77
CA TYR A 17 -0.60 11.25 5.31
C TYR A 17 0.21 12.29 6.08
N VAL A 18 0.21 12.22 7.41
CA VAL A 18 0.99 13.15 8.25
C VAL A 18 2.49 13.03 7.96
N ALA A 19 3.00 11.80 7.80
CA ALA A 19 4.40 11.58 7.45
C ALA A 19 4.77 12.23 6.10
N GLU A 20 3.93 12.10 5.08
CA GLU A 20 4.12 12.78 3.79
C GLU A 20 4.17 14.31 3.97
N LYS A 21 3.27 14.88 4.78
CA LYS A 21 3.25 16.32 5.05
C LYS A 21 4.48 16.82 5.79
N ILE A 22 5.04 16.04 6.70
CA ILE A 22 6.29 16.36 7.37
C ILE A 22 7.44 16.40 6.35
N ILE A 23 7.50 15.42 5.45
CA ILE A 23 8.51 15.33 4.40
C ILE A 23 8.38 16.51 3.42
N GLU A 24 7.17 16.81 2.95
CA GLU A 24 6.87 17.96 2.09
C GLU A 24 7.33 19.29 2.71
N ARG A 25 6.98 19.52 3.98
CA ARG A 25 7.36 20.72 4.70
C ARG A 25 8.87 20.80 4.88
N SER A 26 9.53 19.70 5.20
CA SER A 26 10.99 19.67 5.32
C SER A 26 11.68 20.01 4.00
N ALA A 27 11.22 19.43 2.89
CA ALA A 27 11.75 19.71 1.55
C ALA A 27 11.53 21.17 1.13
N ALA A 28 10.42 21.81 1.54
CA ALA A 28 10.16 23.22 1.24
C ALA A 28 11.16 24.18 1.93
N HIS A 29 11.65 23.82 3.11
CA HIS A 29 12.58 24.67 3.89
C HIS A 29 14.06 24.32 3.67
N SER A 30 14.36 23.24 2.93
CA SER A 30 15.73 22.77 2.68
C SER A 30 15.90 22.44 1.19
N PRO A 31 16.41 23.39 0.38
CA PRO A 31 16.55 23.21 -1.07
C PRO A 31 17.39 21.98 -1.47
N GLY A 32 18.41 21.64 -0.68
CA GLY A 32 19.22 20.43 -0.89
C GLY A 32 18.44 19.13 -0.69
N LEU A 33 17.43 19.13 0.19
CA LEU A 33 16.59 17.97 0.46
C LEU A 33 15.54 17.76 -0.64
N LYS A 34 15.03 18.86 -1.21
CA LYS A 34 14.04 18.83 -2.30
C LYS A 34 14.53 18.09 -3.55
N ALA A 35 15.84 18.17 -3.84
CA ALA A 35 16.43 17.50 -4.99
C ALA A 35 16.59 15.98 -4.81
N THR A 36 16.43 15.46 -3.58
CA THR A 36 16.76 14.06 -3.23
C THR A 36 15.54 13.24 -2.83
N ILE A 37 14.40 13.88 -2.50
CA ILE A 37 13.22 13.19 -1.99
C ILE A 37 12.22 12.90 -3.09
N THR A 38 11.83 11.61 -3.18
CA THR A 38 10.68 11.13 -3.95
C THR A 38 9.75 10.35 -3.03
N ILE A 39 8.46 10.69 -3.04
CA ILE A 39 7.43 9.97 -2.26
C ILE A 39 6.73 9.00 -3.21
N ILE A 40 6.78 7.70 -2.92
CA ILE A 40 6.11 6.65 -3.70
C ILE A 40 4.96 6.08 -2.87
N GLN A 41 3.75 6.20 -3.39
CA GLN A 41 2.55 5.65 -2.77
C GLN A 41 2.22 4.28 -3.37
N SER A 42 2.73 3.22 -2.75
CA SER A 42 2.32 1.86 -3.08
C SER A 42 0.94 1.57 -2.49
N ARG A 43 0.10 0.89 -3.29
CA ARG A 43 -1.18 0.33 -2.82
C ARG A 43 -0.92 -1.07 -2.24
N GLN A 44 -1.81 -2.01 -2.54
CA GLN A 44 -1.64 -3.40 -2.17
C GLN A 44 -0.40 -3.98 -2.86
N ILE A 45 0.59 -4.38 -2.08
CA ILE A 45 1.75 -5.13 -2.59
C ILE A 45 1.38 -6.62 -2.55
N SER A 46 1.73 -7.35 -3.60
CA SER A 46 1.58 -8.81 -3.66
C SER A 46 2.93 -9.51 -3.57
N GLY A 47 2.88 -10.84 -3.49
CA GLY A 47 4.05 -11.68 -3.70
C GLY A 47 4.74 -11.39 -5.04
N ALA A 48 6.00 -11.79 -5.13
CA ALA A 48 6.79 -11.57 -6.32
C ALA A 48 6.29 -12.42 -7.51
N GLU A 49 6.46 -11.91 -8.71
CA GLU A 49 6.16 -12.66 -9.93
C GLU A 49 7.06 -13.91 -10.04
N GLY A 50 6.48 -15.02 -10.46
CA GLY A 50 7.20 -16.27 -10.71
C GLY A 50 7.84 -16.95 -9.49
N THR A 51 7.68 -16.39 -8.28
CA THR A 51 8.29 -16.92 -7.05
C THR A 51 7.29 -16.91 -5.88
N SER A 52 7.58 -17.70 -4.83
CA SER A 52 6.67 -17.88 -3.68
C SER A 52 6.86 -16.96 -2.45
N PRO A 53 7.68 -15.88 -2.42
CA PRO A 53 7.77 -15.07 -1.22
C PRO A 53 6.56 -14.12 -1.14
N TRP A 54 5.44 -14.63 -0.66
CA TRP A 54 4.31 -13.84 -0.20
C TRP A 54 4.10 -14.07 1.28
N SER A 55 4.08 -13.00 2.08
CA SER A 55 3.81 -13.06 3.52
C SER A 55 2.45 -13.70 3.82
N THR A 56 2.45 -14.87 4.44
CA THR A 56 1.24 -15.60 4.86
C THR A 56 0.41 -14.90 5.94
N LYS A 57 0.98 -13.87 6.58
CA LYS A 57 0.30 -13.04 7.58
C LYS A 57 -0.43 -11.85 6.98
N GLU A 58 -0.41 -11.70 5.66
CA GLU A 58 -1.11 -10.61 4.99
C GLU A 58 -2.61 -10.85 4.91
N HIS A 59 -3.39 -9.79 5.17
CA HIS A 59 -4.84 -9.85 5.21
C HIS A 59 -5.46 -10.45 3.94
N MET A 60 -4.94 -10.14 2.75
CA MET A 60 -5.47 -10.70 1.50
C MET A 60 -5.27 -12.21 1.38
N LEU A 61 -4.11 -12.73 1.81
CA LEU A 61 -3.91 -14.17 1.83
C LEU A 61 -4.80 -14.87 2.87
N ILE A 62 -5.04 -14.23 4.01
CA ILE A 62 -5.98 -14.76 5.03
C ILE A 62 -7.40 -14.84 4.45
N VAL A 63 -7.85 -13.82 3.71
CA VAL A 63 -9.16 -13.83 3.04
C VAL A 63 -9.24 -14.94 1.99
N VAL A 64 -8.26 -15.04 1.09
CA VAL A 64 -8.23 -16.07 0.05
C VAL A 64 -8.20 -17.47 0.68
N LYS A 65 -7.39 -17.67 1.72
CA LYS A 65 -7.35 -18.93 2.47
C LYS A 65 -8.71 -19.27 3.09
N SER A 66 -9.38 -18.29 3.69
CA SER A 66 -10.71 -18.49 4.26
C SER A 66 -11.73 -18.90 3.19
N CYS A 67 -11.70 -18.27 2.01
CA CYS A 67 -12.57 -18.66 0.89
C CYS A 67 -12.35 -20.11 0.45
N VAL A 68 -11.08 -20.56 0.40
CA VAL A 68 -10.74 -21.96 0.11
C VAL A 68 -11.24 -22.88 1.23
N ASP A 69 -10.99 -22.53 2.49
CA ASP A 69 -11.38 -23.35 3.65
C ASP A 69 -12.91 -23.48 3.77
N PHE A 70 -13.69 -22.45 3.40
CA PHE A 70 -15.16 -22.48 3.39
C PHE A 70 -15.77 -22.96 2.06
N GLY A 71 -14.99 -23.07 0.99
CA GLY A 71 -15.51 -23.39 -0.35
C GLY A 71 -16.42 -22.31 -0.94
N LEU A 72 -16.32 -21.07 -0.47
CA LEU A 72 -17.18 -19.94 -0.87
C LEU A 72 -16.33 -18.75 -1.32
N MET A 73 -16.62 -18.25 -2.52
CA MET A 73 -16.03 -17.04 -3.08
C MET A 73 -17.14 -16.11 -3.54
N HIS A 74 -16.98 -14.80 -3.31
CA HIS A 74 -17.97 -13.84 -3.76
C HIS A 74 -17.73 -13.49 -5.23
N ASP A 75 -18.74 -13.64 -6.08
CA ASP A 75 -18.66 -13.36 -7.53
C ASP A 75 -18.57 -11.87 -7.91
N GLY A 76 -18.63 -10.97 -6.93
CA GLY A 76 -18.75 -9.52 -7.11
C GLY A 76 -17.52 -8.75 -6.65
N LEU A 77 -16.37 -9.43 -6.54
CA LEU A 77 -15.14 -8.78 -6.11
C LEU A 77 -14.67 -7.77 -7.17
N PRO A 78 -14.18 -6.59 -6.74
CA PRO A 78 -13.66 -5.59 -7.67
C PRO A 78 -12.38 -6.09 -8.34
N THR A 79 -12.05 -5.51 -9.50
CA THR A 79 -10.79 -5.78 -10.18
C THR A 79 -9.60 -5.51 -9.26
N VAL A 80 -8.78 -6.54 -9.04
CA VAL A 80 -7.58 -6.46 -8.21
C VAL A 80 -6.53 -5.58 -8.88
N ARG A 81 -5.94 -4.66 -8.09
CA ARG A 81 -4.82 -3.80 -8.50
C ARG A 81 -3.68 -3.99 -7.51
N TRP A 82 -2.98 -5.10 -7.66
CA TRP A 82 -1.87 -5.48 -6.79
C TRP A 82 -0.55 -5.26 -7.51
N LEU A 83 0.44 -4.75 -6.79
CA LEU A 83 1.78 -4.49 -7.30
C LEU A 83 2.72 -5.59 -6.78
N PRO A 84 3.31 -6.44 -7.64
CA PRO A 84 4.27 -7.43 -7.20
C PRO A 84 5.48 -6.80 -6.49
N VAL A 85 5.93 -7.41 -5.39
CA VAL A 85 7.03 -6.86 -4.58
C VAL A 85 8.34 -6.69 -5.36
N ASN A 86 8.60 -7.55 -6.35
CA ASN A 86 9.77 -7.44 -7.24
C ASN A 86 9.71 -6.24 -8.19
N VAL A 87 8.51 -5.72 -8.46
CA VAL A 87 8.30 -4.50 -9.26
C VAL A 87 8.29 -3.26 -8.37
N ALA A 88 7.87 -3.41 -7.11
CA ALA A 88 7.79 -2.32 -6.14
C ALA A 88 9.16 -1.94 -5.51
N ALA A 89 10.10 -2.88 -5.45
CA ALA A 89 11.42 -2.73 -4.85
C ALA A 89 12.38 -1.93 -5.74
#